data_AF-A0AAV0ZB85-F1
#
_entry.id   AF-A0AAV0ZB85-F1
#
_cell.length_a   1.000
_cell.length_b   1.000
_cell.length_c   1.000
_cell.angle_alpha   90.00
_cell.angle_beta   90.00
_cell.angle_gamma   90.00
#
_symmetry.space_group_name_H-M   'P 1'
#
loop_
_entity.id
_entity.type
_entity.pdbx_description
1 polymer ?
#
loop_
_entity_poly.entity_id
_entity_poly.type
_entity_poly.pdbx_seq_one_letter_code
_entity_poly.pdbx_strand_id
1 'polypeptide(L)'
;MGSTTASSEIETDSDFKVHVFSSSSELLEKLHQTWSLVEKQPYPAMYSSVYGGIILDPAMMVIPLDDHMVHRGHGVFDTAIILQGYLYELDVHLDRFLRSASKAKITSPFSRSTLRSILIQLTAVSKCKKGTLRYWLSAGPGDFLLSSSGCPKPAFYAVVIDYDFSQCKEGVKVITSSVPMKAPSFATMKNVNYLPNVLSVLEAEEKGANSSVWIDDVGYIAEGPNVNVAFITREKELVMPCFDNILSGCTAKRLLDLAPKLVHQGVLKSVTTKNLTVEEAKSAAEMMYVGSTLPVLPIIVWDDQPIGDGKVGELTMLLSDLLWGDMVAGPDTQRLLVPYVE
;
A
#
# COMPACT_ATOMS: atom_id res chain seq x y z
N MET A 1 31.66 3.73 -48.34
CA MET A 1 30.27 4.11 -48.68
C MET A 1 29.57 4.38 -47.36
N GLY A 2 29.40 5.66 -47.03
CA GLY A 2 28.83 6.09 -45.76
C GLY A 2 27.32 5.95 -45.76
N SER A 3 26.77 5.33 -44.72
CA SER A 3 25.35 5.29 -44.42
C SER A 3 25.05 6.44 -43.46
N THR A 4 24.60 7.57 -44.00
CA THR A 4 24.07 8.70 -43.25
C THR A 4 22.74 8.29 -42.63
N THR A 5 22.70 8.17 -41.30
CA THR A 5 21.44 8.09 -40.53
C THR A 5 20.77 9.46 -40.61
N ALA A 6 19.73 9.57 -41.45
CA ALA A 6 18.87 10.75 -41.48
C ALA A 6 18.03 10.78 -40.20
N SER A 7 18.29 11.73 -39.31
CA SER A 7 17.33 12.11 -38.28
C SER A 7 16.14 12.78 -38.96
N SER A 8 14.95 12.19 -38.83
CA SER A 8 13.70 12.80 -39.29
C SER A 8 13.35 13.96 -38.37
N GLU A 9 13.78 15.18 -38.74
CA GLU A 9 13.43 16.41 -38.02
C GLU A 9 11.98 16.81 -38.33
N ILE A 10 11.16 16.97 -37.27
CA ILE A 10 9.81 17.53 -37.37
C ILE A 10 9.93 19.03 -37.08
N GLU A 11 9.75 19.88 -38.09
CA GLU A 11 9.74 21.34 -37.90
C GLU A 11 8.41 21.78 -37.26
N THR A 12 8.52 22.40 -36.08
CA THR A 12 7.42 23.10 -35.40
C THR A 12 7.83 24.55 -35.14
N ASP A 13 6.87 25.48 -35.11
CA ASP A 13 7.05 26.94 -34.96
C ASP A 13 7.53 27.38 -33.56
N SER A 14 8.17 26.46 -32.82
CA SER A 14 8.68 26.63 -31.47
C SER A 14 10.20 26.42 -31.46
N ASP A 15 10.94 27.32 -30.81
CA ASP A 15 12.39 27.16 -30.56
C ASP A 15 12.69 25.93 -29.67
N PHE A 16 11.67 25.34 -29.05
CA PHE A 16 11.79 24.11 -28.27
C PHE A 16 11.76 22.90 -29.20
N LYS A 17 12.94 22.30 -29.42
CA LYS A 17 13.08 21.03 -30.15
C LYS A 17 13.06 19.84 -29.20
N VAL A 18 12.19 18.86 -29.47
CA VAL A 18 12.15 17.60 -28.73
C VAL A 18 13.33 16.74 -29.17
N HIS A 19 14.15 16.32 -28.20
CA HIS A 19 15.30 15.44 -28.48
C HIS A 19 14.83 14.05 -28.90
N VAL A 20 15.38 13.53 -30.00
CA VAL A 20 15.12 12.17 -30.48
C VAL A 20 16.34 11.31 -30.15
N PHE A 21 16.18 10.39 -29.20
CA PHE A 21 17.23 9.43 -28.86
C PHE A 21 17.45 8.46 -30.01
N SER A 22 18.69 8.39 -30.49
CA SER A 22 19.06 7.58 -31.66
C SER A 22 19.72 6.25 -31.28
N SER A 23 20.09 6.07 -30.01
CA SER A 23 20.69 4.85 -29.48
C SER A 23 20.26 4.55 -28.05
N SER A 24 20.33 3.29 -27.66
CA SER A 24 20.06 2.86 -26.28
C SER A 24 21.10 3.39 -25.29
N SER A 25 22.37 3.50 -25.69
CA SER A 25 23.44 4.05 -24.84
C SER A 25 23.19 5.51 -24.45
N GLU A 26 22.77 6.33 -25.42
CA GLU A 26 22.44 7.73 -25.19
C GLU A 26 21.27 7.89 -24.19
N LEU A 27 20.25 7.03 -24.31
CA LEU A 27 19.12 7.00 -23.38
C LEU A 27 19.56 6.56 -21.97
N LEU A 28 20.40 5.52 -21.86
CA LEU A 28 20.92 5.03 -20.59
C LEU A 28 21.76 6.09 -19.86
N GLU A 29 22.66 6.78 -20.57
CA GLU A 29 23.43 7.89 -20.01
C GLU A 29 22.50 8.98 -19.48
N LYS A 30 21.43 9.32 -20.20
CA LYS A 30 20.45 10.32 -19.76
C LYS A 30 19.68 9.88 -18.52
N LEU A 31 19.29 8.62 -18.45
CA LEU A 31 18.65 8.04 -17.27
C LEU A 31 19.59 8.11 -16.06
N HIS A 32 20.84 7.67 -16.18
CA HIS A 32 21.83 7.76 -15.09
C HIS A 32 22.09 9.19 -14.64
N GLN A 33 22.17 10.15 -15.55
CA GLN A 33 22.30 11.57 -15.19
C GLN A 33 21.15 12.04 -14.30
N THR A 34 19.92 11.63 -14.60
CA THR A 34 18.74 12.02 -13.82
C THR A 34 18.79 11.46 -12.40
N TRP A 35 19.25 10.21 -12.25
CA TRP A 35 19.37 9.55 -10.95
C TRP A 35 20.61 9.97 -10.16
N SER A 36 21.64 10.53 -10.81
CA SER A 36 22.84 11.06 -10.15
C SER A 36 22.56 12.23 -9.19
N LEU A 37 21.42 12.90 -9.36
CA LEU A 37 20.97 14.02 -8.52
C LEU A 37 20.29 13.57 -7.21
N VAL A 38 20.02 12.28 -7.05
CA VAL A 38 19.31 11.72 -5.89
C VAL A 38 20.34 11.26 -4.85
N GLU A 39 20.47 12.01 -3.74
CA GLU A 39 21.50 11.77 -2.71
C GLU A 39 21.37 10.41 -2.00
N LYS A 40 20.15 9.95 -1.71
CA LYS A 40 19.88 8.63 -1.12
C LYS A 40 18.85 7.89 -1.96
N GLN A 41 19.23 6.75 -2.52
CA GLN A 41 18.34 5.89 -3.27
C GLN A 41 17.45 5.08 -2.30
N PRO A 42 16.13 5.33 -2.25
CA PRO A 42 15.26 4.65 -1.28
C PRO A 42 14.83 3.25 -1.75
N TYR A 43 15.15 2.86 -2.98
CA TYR A 43 14.69 1.62 -3.60
C TYR A 43 15.88 0.69 -3.89
N PRO A 44 16.31 -0.15 -2.92
CA PRO A 44 17.49 -0.98 -3.07
C PRO A 44 17.36 -2.10 -4.11
N ALA A 45 16.15 -2.54 -4.45
CA ALA A 45 15.94 -3.59 -5.44
C ALA A 45 14.50 -3.59 -6.00
N MET A 46 14.38 -3.91 -7.29
CA MET A 46 13.10 -4.18 -7.96
C MET A 46 13.16 -5.52 -8.70
N TYR A 47 12.12 -6.34 -8.63
CA TYR A 47 11.91 -7.48 -9.52
C TYR A 47 10.95 -7.10 -10.65
N SER A 48 11.23 -7.58 -11.85
CA SER A 48 10.33 -7.48 -13.00
C SER A 48 10.23 -8.81 -13.74
N SER A 49 9.02 -9.34 -13.90
CA SER A 49 8.80 -10.55 -14.70
C SER A 49 8.97 -10.31 -16.20
N VAL A 50 8.89 -9.04 -16.66
CA VAL A 50 9.14 -8.67 -18.05
C VAL A 50 10.61 -8.89 -18.40
N TYR A 51 11.51 -8.52 -17.50
CA TYR A 51 12.95 -8.79 -17.65
C TYR A 51 13.37 -10.15 -17.10
N GLY A 52 12.56 -10.76 -16.23
CA GLY A 52 12.83 -12.06 -15.62
C GLY A 52 13.85 -12.03 -14.49
N GLY A 53 14.08 -10.88 -13.85
CA GLY A 53 15.17 -10.72 -12.88
C GLY A 53 15.01 -9.59 -11.87
N ILE A 54 15.96 -9.55 -10.92
CA ILE A 54 16.11 -8.49 -9.93
C ILE A 54 17.05 -7.41 -10.49
N ILE A 55 16.59 -6.17 -10.47
CA ILE A 55 17.28 -4.96 -10.89
C ILE A 55 17.75 -4.24 -9.63
N LEU A 56 19.03 -3.86 -9.61
CA LEU A 56 19.65 -3.08 -8.54
C LEU A 56 19.95 -1.64 -8.94
N ASP A 57 20.01 -1.37 -10.25
CA ASP A 57 20.20 -0.03 -10.79
C ASP A 57 18.86 0.73 -10.78
N PRO A 58 18.71 1.79 -9.95
CA PRO A 58 17.46 2.55 -9.88
C PRO A 58 17.03 3.16 -11.22
N ALA A 59 17.98 3.49 -12.09
CA ALA A 59 17.69 4.03 -13.41
C ALA A 59 16.97 3.02 -14.32
N MET A 60 17.12 1.72 -14.03
CA MET A 60 16.51 0.61 -14.77
C MET A 60 15.26 0.06 -14.10
N MET A 61 14.83 0.64 -12.96
CA MET A 61 13.59 0.29 -12.28
C MET A 61 12.38 0.92 -12.97
N VAL A 62 12.11 0.48 -14.21
CA VAL A 62 11.08 1.03 -15.10
C VAL A 62 9.99 0.01 -15.40
N ILE A 63 8.78 0.53 -15.67
CA ILE A 63 7.62 -0.25 -16.12
C ILE A 63 7.32 0.16 -17.58
N PRO A 64 6.97 -0.78 -18.48
CA PRO A 64 6.59 -0.44 -19.84
C PRO A 64 5.39 0.51 -19.87
N LEU A 65 5.43 1.53 -20.75
CA LEU A 65 4.34 2.51 -20.88
C LEU A 65 3.03 1.86 -21.38
N ASP A 66 3.16 0.83 -22.21
CA ASP A 66 2.08 0.01 -22.77
C ASP A 66 1.59 -1.08 -21.80
N ASP A 67 2.09 -1.11 -20.56
CA ASP A 67 1.54 -1.97 -19.52
C ASP A 67 0.15 -1.45 -19.10
N HIS A 68 -0.87 -2.30 -19.21
CA HIS A 68 -2.27 -1.97 -18.93
C HIS A 68 -2.51 -1.38 -17.53
N MET A 69 -1.66 -1.68 -16.55
CA MET A 69 -1.73 -1.06 -15.23
C MET A 69 -1.44 0.45 -15.28
N VAL A 70 -0.55 0.89 -16.17
CA VAL A 70 -0.11 2.29 -16.32
C VAL A 70 -1.18 3.14 -16.98
N HIS A 71 -1.73 2.69 -18.12
CA HIS A 71 -2.64 3.51 -18.93
C HIS A 71 -4.13 3.15 -18.79
N ARG A 72 -4.48 2.07 -18.06
CA ARG A 72 -5.88 1.67 -17.78
C ARG A 72 -6.18 1.41 -16.31
N GLY A 73 -5.18 1.30 -15.44
CA GLY A 73 -5.38 0.91 -14.04
C GLY A 73 -5.78 -0.56 -13.87
N HIS A 74 -5.55 -1.42 -14.87
CA HIS A 74 -5.85 -2.87 -14.79
C HIS A 74 -4.72 -3.62 -14.08
N GLY A 75 -4.61 -3.37 -12.78
CA GLY A 75 -3.61 -3.98 -11.92
C GLY A 75 -4.03 -4.03 -10.45
N VAL A 76 -3.40 -4.94 -9.71
CA VAL A 76 -3.54 -5.09 -8.26
C VAL A 76 -2.20 -5.03 -7.57
N PHE A 77 -2.20 -4.72 -6.28
CA PHE A 77 -0.96 -4.66 -5.51
C PHE A 77 -1.17 -5.06 -4.05
N ASP A 78 -0.09 -5.44 -3.38
CA ASP A 78 -0.06 -5.58 -1.94
C ASP A 78 1.29 -5.13 -1.36
N THR A 79 1.40 -5.08 -0.04
CA THR A 79 2.59 -4.61 0.67
C THR A 79 2.77 -5.38 1.95
N ALA A 80 3.90 -6.07 2.09
CA ALA A 80 4.34 -6.68 3.34
C ALA A 80 5.38 -5.80 4.03
N ILE A 81 5.51 -5.93 5.34
CA ILE A 81 6.48 -5.18 6.14
C ILE A 81 7.76 -5.98 6.29
N ILE A 82 8.89 -5.28 6.16
CA ILE A 82 10.21 -5.79 6.53
C ILE A 82 10.58 -5.15 7.88
N LEU A 83 10.75 -5.96 8.92
CA LEU A 83 11.13 -5.48 10.24
C LEU A 83 12.15 -6.42 10.88
N GLN A 84 13.29 -5.87 11.29
CA GLN A 84 14.41 -6.61 11.90
C GLN A 84 14.86 -7.83 11.09
N GLY A 85 14.75 -7.75 9.76
CA GLY A 85 15.10 -8.85 8.86
C GLY A 85 14.02 -9.91 8.65
N TYR A 86 12.79 -9.67 9.12
CA TYR A 86 11.65 -10.55 8.92
C TYR A 86 10.62 -9.90 8.00
N LEU A 87 9.99 -10.72 7.14
CA LEU A 87 8.78 -10.35 6.44
C LEU A 87 7.57 -10.70 7.31
N TYR A 88 6.81 -9.69 7.72
CA TYR A 88 5.62 -9.86 8.56
C TYR A 88 4.37 -10.14 7.73
N GLU A 89 3.62 -11.19 8.09
CA GLU A 89 2.38 -11.66 7.48
C GLU A 89 2.45 -11.89 5.96
N LEU A 90 3.64 -12.20 5.40
CA LEU A 90 3.84 -12.34 3.95
C LEU A 90 2.81 -13.25 3.29
N ASP A 91 2.57 -14.43 3.88
CA ASP A 91 1.65 -15.42 3.35
C ASP A 91 0.19 -14.92 3.38
N VAL A 92 -0.22 -14.17 4.41
CA VAL A 92 -1.55 -13.56 4.53
C VAL A 92 -1.76 -12.48 3.47
N HIS A 93 -0.76 -11.62 3.27
CA HIS A 93 -0.75 -10.59 2.25
C HIS A 93 -0.77 -11.20 0.84
N LEU A 94 -0.01 -12.26 0.60
CA LEU A 94 0.04 -12.96 -0.69
C LEU A 94 -1.31 -13.61 -1.03
N ASP A 95 -2.01 -14.16 -0.04
CA ASP A 95 -3.35 -14.72 -0.25
C ASP A 95 -4.36 -13.63 -0.62
N ARG A 96 -4.29 -12.45 0.03
CA ARG A 96 -5.14 -11.30 -0.32
C ARG A 96 -4.82 -10.74 -1.70
N PHE A 97 -3.54 -10.68 -2.04
CA PHE A 97 -3.06 -10.26 -3.35
C PHE A 97 -3.65 -11.14 -4.47
N LEU A 98 -3.58 -12.46 -4.32
CA LEU A 98 -4.13 -13.40 -5.31
C LEU A 98 -5.67 -13.37 -5.37
N ARG A 99 -6.36 -13.17 -4.23
CA ARG A 99 -7.81 -12.91 -4.24
C ARG A 99 -8.15 -11.62 -4.99
N SER A 100 -7.36 -10.56 -4.81
CA SER A 100 -7.54 -9.29 -5.52
C SER A 100 -7.32 -9.47 -7.02
N ALA A 101 -6.26 -10.18 -7.42
CA ALA A 101 -5.99 -10.53 -8.82
C ALA A 101 -7.14 -11.32 -9.45
N SER A 102 -7.67 -12.31 -8.74
CA SER A 102 -8.83 -13.09 -9.22
C SER A 102 -10.06 -12.21 -9.45
N LYS A 103 -10.39 -11.31 -8.51
CA LYS A 103 -11.50 -10.34 -8.69
C LYS A 103 -11.25 -9.39 -9.87
N ALA A 104 -9.99 -9.01 -10.11
CA ALA A 104 -9.56 -8.18 -11.25
C ALA A 104 -9.49 -8.93 -12.58
N LYS A 105 -9.76 -10.25 -12.59
CA LYS A 105 -9.58 -11.14 -13.75
C LYS A 105 -8.15 -11.12 -14.31
N ILE A 106 -7.15 -10.99 -13.44
CA ILE A 106 -5.73 -11.07 -13.80
C ILE A 106 -5.21 -12.44 -13.37
N THR A 107 -4.74 -13.24 -14.34
CA THR A 107 -4.09 -14.52 -14.06
C THR A 107 -2.63 -14.27 -13.69
N SER A 108 -2.13 -14.85 -12.60
CA SER A 108 -0.72 -14.70 -12.27
C SER A 108 0.18 -15.47 -13.25
N PRO A 109 1.32 -14.91 -13.70
CA PRO A 109 2.28 -15.64 -14.53
C PRO A 109 3.04 -16.71 -13.73
N PHE A 110 2.90 -16.72 -12.40
CA PHE A 110 3.63 -17.60 -11.50
C PHE A 110 2.69 -18.29 -10.50
N SER A 111 3.11 -19.45 -10.00
CA SER A 111 2.45 -20.10 -8.87
C SER A 111 2.61 -19.27 -7.59
N ARG A 112 1.71 -19.44 -6.62
CA ARG A 112 1.82 -18.81 -5.28
C ARG A 112 3.19 -19.06 -4.64
N SER A 113 3.71 -20.29 -4.70
CA SER A 113 5.02 -20.64 -4.15
C SER A 113 6.18 -19.94 -4.88
N THR A 114 6.07 -19.79 -6.20
CA THR A 114 7.05 -19.05 -7.00
C THR A 114 7.04 -17.56 -6.65
N LEU A 115 5.86 -16.92 -6.55
CA LEU A 115 5.74 -15.53 -6.11
C LEU A 115 6.38 -15.32 -4.74
N ARG A 116 6.03 -16.19 -3.77
CA ARG A 116 6.63 -16.17 -2.43
C ARG A 116 8.15 -16.27 -2.48
N SER A 117 8.70 -17.18 -3.28
CA SER A 117 10.15 -17.33 -3.45
C SER A 117 10.80 -16.09 -4.06
N ILE A 118 10.20 -15.50 -5.09
CA ILE A 118 10.69 -14.26 -5.72
C ILE A 118 10.74 -13.13 -4.69
N LEU A 119 9.67 -12.95 -3.91
CA LEU A 119 9.57 -11.92 -2.87
C LEU A 119 10.65 -12.08 -1.79
N ILE A 120 10.90 -13.30 -1.32
CA ILE A 120 11.95 -13.59 -0.33
C ILE A 120 13.35 -13.30 -0.90
N GLN A 121 13.64 -13.77 -2.11
CA GLN A 121 14.94 -13.55 -2.76
C GLN A 121 15.18 -12.07 -3.03
N LEU A 122 14.16 -11.35 -3.49
CA LEU A 122 14.22 -9.90 -3.68
C LEU A 122 14.55 -9.18 -2.38
N THR A 123 13.89 -9.51 -1.27
CA THR A 123 14.20 -8.92 0.03
C THR A 123 15.61 -9.27 0.50
N ALA A 124 16.06 -10.51 0.34
CA ALA A 124 17.42 -10.92 0.71
C ALA A 124 18.49 -10.13 -0.08
N VAL A 125 18.34 -10.05 -1.40
CA VAL A 125 19.26 -9.32 -2.29
C VAL A 125 19.30 -7.82 -1.98
N SER A 126 18.16 -7.23 -1.59
CA SER A 126 18.10 -5.81 -1.24
C SER A 126 18.91 -5.42 0.00
N LYS A 127 19.31 -6.39 0.85
CA LYS A 127 19.94 -6.19 2.16
C LYS A 127 19.14 -5.31 3.15
N CYS A 128 17.93 -4.89 2.78
CA CYS A 128 17.05 -4.07 3.60
C CYS A 128 16.49 -4.91 4.76
N LYS A 129 16.74 -4.48 6.00
CA LYS A 129 16.23 -5.12 7.22
C LYS A 129 15.07 -4.38 7.88
N LYS A 130 14.76 -3.17 7.39
CA LYS A 130 13.67 -2.33 7.88
C LYS A 130 13.09 -1.53 6.71
N GLY A 131 11.82 -1.72 6.40
CA GLY A 131 11.19 -1.11 5.25
C GLY A 131 9.93 -1.84 4.82
N THR A 132 9.62 -1.78 3.52
CA THR A 132 8.45 -2.45 2.96
C THR A 132 8.80 -3.21 1.70
N LEU A 133 8.07 -4.30 1.47
CA LEU A 133 8.10 -5.07 0.24
C LEU A 133 6.75 -4.88 -0.46
N ARG A 134 6.71 -4.09 -1.54
CA ARG A 134 5.50 -3.81 -2.30
C ARG A 134 5.54 -4.51 -3.65
N TYR A 135 4.42 -5.06 -4.10
CA TYR A 135 4.37 -5.85 -5.32
C TYR A 135 3.04 -5.72 -6.04
N TRP A 136 3.09 -5.87 -7.36
CA TRP A 136 1.99 -5.62 -8.29
C TRP A 136 1.80 -6.79 -9.24
N LEU A 137 0.56 -7.02 -9.63
CA LEU A 137 0.19 -7.86 -10.76
C LEU A 137 -0.60 -7.03 -11.75
N SER A 138 -0.15 -7.01 -13.00
CA SER A 138 -0.78 -6.33 -14.11
C SER A 138 -1.29 -7.32 -15.15
N ALA A 139 -2.31 -6.93 -15.92
CA ALA A 139 -2.66 -7.59 -17.17
C ALA A 139 -1.50 -7.65 -18.18
N GLY A 140 -0.50 -6.76 -18.04
CA GLY A 140 0.77 -6.77 -18.75
C GLY A 140 0.87 -5.78 -19.91
N PRO A 141 2.05 -5.70 -20.55
CA PRO A 141 2.27 -4.90 -21.76
C PRO A 141 1.51 -5.47 -22.97
N GLY A 142 1.13 -4.62 -23.91
CA GLY A 142 0.30 -4.99 -25.06
C GLY A 142 0.01 -3.80 -25.97
N ASP A 143 -1.23 -3.72 -26.44
CA ASP A 143 -1.72 -2.54 -27.17
C ASP A 143 -2.42 -1.55 -26.22
N PHE A 144 -2.81 -0.39 -26.75
CA PHE A 144 -3.51 0.63 -25.98
C PHE A 144 -5.04 0.49 -26.02
N LEU A 145 -5.59 -0.67 -26.36
CA LEU A 145 -7.04 -0.87 -26.37
C LEU A 145 -7.58 -0.97 -24.93
N LEU A 146 -8.90 -1.10 -24.79
CA LEU A 146 -9.52 -1.32 -23.47
C LEU A 146 -9.42 -2.80 -23.05
N SER A 147 -9.49 -3.71 -24.02
CA SER A 147 -9.43 -5.14 -23.78
C SER A 147 -7.99 -5.58 -23.53
N SER A 148 -7.74 -6.32 -22.46
CA SER A 148 -6.43 -6.93 -22.20
C SER A 148 -6.13 -8.15 -23.08
N SER A 149 -6.98 -8.45 -24.07
CA SER A 149 -6.72 -9.51 -25.05
C SER A 149 -5.48 -9.25 -25.92
N GLY A 150 -5.08 -7.98 -26.06
CA GLY A 150 -3.83 -7.59 -26.74
C GLY A 150 -2.58 -7.81 -25.88
N CYS A 151 -2.72 -8.03 -24.56
CA CYS A 151 -1.61 -8.32 -23.67
C CYS A 151 -1.17 -9.79 -23.84
N PRO A 152 0.05 -10.08 -24.32
CA PRO A 152 0.46 -11.46 -24.55
C PRO A 152 0.55 -12.27 -23.24
N LYS A 153 0.97 -11.62 -22.15
CA LYS A 153 1.13 -12.23 -20.82
C LYS A 153 0.96 -11.18 -19.70
N PRO A 154 0.36 -11.57 -18.57
CA PRO A 154 0.38 -10.79 -17.33
C PRO A 154 1.80 -10.52 -16.83
N ALA A 155 1.98 -9.39 -16.12
CA ALA A 155 3.26 -8.98 -15.57
C ALA A 155 3.22 -8.91 -14.03
N PHE A 156 4.30 -9.33 -13.39
CA PHE A 156 4.52 -9.24 -11.95
C PHE A 156 5.73 -8.37 -11.67
N TYR A 157 5.54 -7.38 -10.79
CA TYR A 157 6.58 -6.45 -10.36
C TYR A 157 6.65 -6.45 -8.84
N ALA A 158 7.84 -6.24 -8.29
CA ALA A 158 8.00 -6.04 -6.85
C ALA A 158 9.14 -5.06 -6.58
N VAL A 159 9.05 -4.31 -5.50
CA VAL A 159 10.09 -3.35 -5.08
C VAL A 159 10.26 -3.42 -3.57
N VAL A 160 11.50 -3.38 -3.13
CA VAL A 160 11.84 -3.13 -1.73
C VAL A 160 12.02 -1.62 -1.58
N ILE A 161 11.41 -1.07 -0.54
CA ILE A 161 11.49 0.34 -0.19
C ILE A 161 12.16 0.41 1.18
N ASP A 162 13.39 0.95 1.22
CA ASP A 162 14.08 1.28 2.47
C ASP A 162 13.33 2.43 3.14
N TYR A 163 12.76 2.14 4.31
CA TYR A 163 12.00 3.12 5.06
C TYR A 163 12.08 2.80 6.54
N ASP A 164 12.50 3.80 7.30
CA ASP A 164 12.50 3.72 8.75
C ASP A 164 11.11 4.11 9.27
N PHE A 165 10.41 3.16 9.88
CA PHE A 165 9.13 3.40 10.55
C PHE A 165 9.16 2.97 12.01
N SER A 166 8.38 3.65 12.84
CA SER A 166 8.26 3.40 14.27
C SER A 166 6.79 3.45 14.68
N GLN A 167 6.48 3.02 15.90
CA GLN A 167 5.16 3.24 16.48
C GLN A 167 4.91 4.75 16.59
N CYS A 168 3.80 5.21 16.01
CA CYS A 168 3.34 6.58 16.24
C CYS A 168 2.67 6.68 17.61
N LYS A 169 3.08 7.67 18.41
CA LYS A 169 2.51 7.96 19.73
C LYS A 169 1.76 9.29 19.76
N GLU A 170 1.77 10.02 18.65
CA GLU A 170 1.14 11.33 18.53
C GLU A 170 -0.25 11.18 17.89
N GLY A 171 -1.19 11.96 18.39
CA GLY A 171 -2.55 12.01 17.86
C GLY A 171 -2.62 12.90 16.62
N VAL A 172 -3.39 12.46 15.64
CA VAL A 172 -3.61 13.22 14.39
C VAL A 172 -5.04 13.74 14.27
N LYS A 173 -5.20 14.72 13.38
CA LYS A 173 -6.49 15.24 12.93
C LYS A 173 -6.93 14.55 11.65
N VAL A 174 -8.23 14.24 11.55
CA VAL A 174 -8.85 13.72 10.34
C VAL A 174 -10.10 14.53 9.96
N ILE A 175 -10.49 14.42 8.69
CA ILE A 175 -11.76 14.96 8.19
C ILE A 175 -12.62 13.85 7.60
N THR A 176 -13.92 14.07 7.50
CA THR A 176 -14.78 13.31 6.59
C THR A 176 -14.48 13.75 5.16
N SER A 177 -14.13 12.81 4.27
CA SER A 177 -13.87 13.16 2.88
C SER A 177 -15.16 13.42 2.11
N SER A 178 -15.17 14.47 1.28
CA SER A 178 -16.23 14.69 0.29
C SER A 178 -15.99 13.96 -1.02
N VAL A 179 -14.76 13.48 -1.26
CA VAL A 179 -14.43 12.60 -2.39
C VAL A 179 -15.13 11.26 -2.16
N PRO A 180 -15.92 10.76 -3.13
CA PRO A 180 -16.62 9.49 -2.95
C PRO A 180 -15.63 8.32 -2.86
N MET A 181 -15.91 7.38 -1.94
CA MET A 181 -15.16 6.13 -1.90
C MET A 181 -15.42 5.28 -3.15
N LYS A 182 -14.56 4.30 -3.37
CA LYS A 182 -14.75 3.31 -4.42
C LYS A 182 -16.00 2.48 -4.15
N ALA A 183 -16.71 2.10 -5.22
CA ALA A 183 -17.78 1.10 -5.09
C ALA A 183 -17.23 -0.20 -4.44
N PRO A 184 -18.04 -0.95 -3.66
CA PRO A 184 -17.58 -2.10 -2.88
C PRO A 184 -16.76 -3.14 -3.66
N SER A 185 -17.09 -3.39 -4.92
CA SER A 185 -16.36 -4.33 -5.79
C SER A 185 -14.90 -3.92 -6.02
N PHE A 186 -14.62 -2.62 -6.08
CA PHE A 186 -13.28 -2.05 -6.19
C PHE A 186 -12.65 -1.81 -4.82
N ALA A 187 -13.41 -1.41 -3.80
CA ALA A 187 -12.90 -1.17 -2.44
C ALA A 187 -12.38 -2.45 -1.77
N THR A 188 -13.10 -3.57 -1.93
CA THR A 188 -12.71 -4.88 -1.38
C THR A 188 -11.58 -5.58 -2.16
N MET A 189 -10.97 -4.88 -3.12
CA MET A 189 -9.85 -5.34 -3.94
C MET A 189 -8.69 -4.35 -3.79
N LYS A 190 -7.50 -4.81 -3.41
CA LYS A 190 -6.34 -3.92 -3.35
C LYS A 190 -5.79 -3.69 -4.77
N ASN A 191 -6.33 -2.67 -5.42
CA ASN A 191 -6.10 -2.37 -6.84
C ASN A 191 -5.37 -1.03 -7.05
N VAL A 192 -4.85 -0.76 -8.26
CA VAL A 192 -4.07 0.46 -8.51
C VAL A 192 -4.89 1.72 -8.81
N ASN A 193 -6.22 1.65 -8.82
CA ASN A 193 -7.08 2.81 -9.11
C ASN A 193 -7.16 3.73 -7.89
N TYR A 194 -6.06 4.40 -7.55
CA TYR A 194 -5.90 5.15 -6.30
C TYR A 194 -6.23 6.65 -6.41
N LEU A 195 -6.74 7.12 -7.55
CA LEU A 195 -7.12 8.52 -7.71
C LEU A 195 -8.09 9.02 -6.62
N PRO A 196 -9.17 8.29 -6.25
CA PRO A 196 -10.01 8.72 -5.12
C PRO A 196 -9.24 8.83 -3.81
N ASN A 197 -8.34 7.89 -3.53
CA ASN A 197 -7.48 7.89 -2.33
C ASN A 197 -6.55 9.11 -2.32
N VAL A 198 -5.93 9.44 -3.46
CA VAL A 198 -5.08 10.63 -3.59
C VAL A 198 -5.90 11.90 -3.33
N LEU A 199 -7.05 12.05 -4.00
CA LEU A 199 -7.90 13.23 -3.85
C LEU A 199 -8.39 13.41 -2.40
N SER A 200 -8.74 12.31 -1.72
CA SER A 200 -9.16 12.35 -0.31
C SER A 200 -8.05 12.73 0.67
N VAL A 201 -6.78 12.48 0.32
CA VAL A 201 -5.61 12.94 1.10
C VAL A 201 -5.38 14.43 0.84
N LEU A 202 -5.40 14.85 -0.43
CA LEU A 202 -5.25 16.27 -0.79
C LEU A 202 -6.32 17.14 -0.11
N GLU A 203 -7.58 16.69 -0.10
CA GLU A 203 -8.66 17.37 0.60
C GLU A 203 -8.37 17.52 2.11
N ALA A 204 -7.76 16.51 2.73
CA ALA A 204 -7.38 16.57 4.15
C ALA A 204 -6.26 17.59 4.38
N GLU A 205 -5.23 17.56 3.55
CA GLU A 205 -4.09 18.49 3.61
C GLU A 205 -4.55 19.94 3.45
N GLU A 206 -5.45 20.22 2.50
CA GLU A 206 -6.05 21.54 2.28
C GLU A 206 -6.82 22.05 3.51
N LYS A 207 -7.42 21.14 4.30
CA LYS A 207 -8.12 21.46 5.56
C LYS A 207 -7.23 21.34 6.81
N GLY A 208 -5.91 21.22 6.62
CA GLY A 208 -4.93 21.13 7.70
C GLY A 208 -5.06 19.87 8.56
N ALA A 209 -5.60 18.78 7.99
CA ALA A 209 -5.70 17.47 8.63
C ALA A 209 -4.65 16.50 8.05
N ASN A 210 -4.32 15.45 8.80
CA ASN A 210 -3.33 14.46 8.38
C ASN A 210 -3.88 13.46 7.36
N SER A 211 -5.19 13.20 7.40
CA SER A 211 -5.86 12.28 6.48
C SER A 211 -7.39 12.44 6.58
N SER A 212 -8.12 11.53 5.95
CA SER A 212 -9.57 11.54 5.90
C SER A 212 -10.19 10.18 6.17
N VAL A 213 -11.49 10.18 6.48
CA VAL A 213 -12.32 8.99 6.67
C VAL A 213 -13.45 9.04 5.66
N TRP A 214 -13.69 7.92 4.99
CA TRP A 214 -14.84 7.75 4.12
C TRP A 214 -16.06 7.23 4.87
N ILE A 215 -17.21 7.68 4.40
CA ILE A 215 -18.53 7.17 4.73
C ILE A 215 -19.06 6.50 3.46
N ASP A 216 -19.69 5.34 3.60
CA ASP A 216 -20.33 4.66 2.49
C ASP A 216 -21.63 5.36 2.06
N ASP A 217 -22.20 4.88 0.96
CA ASP A 217 -23.42 5.45 0.36
C ASP A 217 -24.68 5.29 1.22
N VAL A 218 -24.63 4.44 2.27
CA VAL A 218 -25.72 4.20 3.21
C VAL A 218 -25.53 4.98 4.53
N GLY A 219 -24.39 5.69 4.68
CA GLY A 219 -24.11 6.52 5.84
C GLY A 219 -23.30 5.84 6.95
N TYR A 220 -22.71 4.67 6.68
CA TYR A 220 -21.85 3.97 7.63
C TYR A 220 -20.37 4.30 7.42
N ILE A 221 -19.59 4.24 8.50
CA ILE A 221 -18.14 4.39 8.44
C ILE A 221 -17.53 3.30 7.56
N ALA A 222 -16.68 3.72 6.62
CA ALA A 222 -15.92 2.83 5.76
C ALA A 222 -14.46 2.71 6.24
N GLU A 223 -13.53 3.35 5.55
CA GLU A 223 -12.09 3.29 5.82
C GLU A 223 -11.41 4.63 5.49
N GLY A 224 -10.12 4.76 5.81
CA GLY A 224 -9.30 5.87 5.34
C GLY A 224 -8.65 5.58 3.98
N PRO A 225 -7.91 6.55 3.39
CA PRO A 225 -7.33 6.44 2.05
C PRO A 225 -6.37 5.25 1.85
N ASN A 226 -5.80 4.69 2.90
CA ASN A 226 -4.85 3.58 2.81
C ASN A 226 -4.85 2.69 4.06
N VAL A 227 -5.85 2.83 4.92
CA VAL A 227 -5.89 2.30 6.30
C VAL A 227 -7.34 1.98 6.68
N ASN A 228 -7.54 0.95 7.51
CA ASN A 228 -8.83 0.76 8.17
C ASN A 228 -8.95 1.71 9.38
N VAL A 229 -10.16 1.87 9.91
CA VAL A 229 -10.42 2.61 11.14
C VAL A 229 -10.90 1.67 12.24
N ALA A 230 -10.57 1.99 13.49
CA ALA A 230 -11.06 1.31 14.67
C ALA A 230 -11.42 2.31 15.77
N PHE A 231 -12.34 1.90 16.64
CA PHE A 231 -12.91 2.73 17.69
C PHE A 231 -12.93 1.97 19.01
N ILE A 232 -12.73 2.70 20.10
CA ILE A 232 -12.98 2.22 21.45
C ILE A 232 -14.22 2.93 21.99
N THR A 233 -15.25 2.17 22.34
CA THR A 233 -16.47 2.73 22.96
C THR A 233 -16.19 3.18 24.40
N ARG A 234 -17.11 3.96 24.99
CA ARG A 234 -17.02 4.37 26.41
C ARG A 234 -17.10 3.17 27.36
N GLU A 235 -17.71 2.07 26.90
CA GLU A 235 -17.80 0.79 27.59
C GLU A 235 -16.56 -0.10 27.37
N LYS A 236 -15.49 0.45 26.77
CA LYS A 236 -14.21 -0.23 26.48
C LYS A 236 -14.35 -1.41 25.51
N GLU A 237 -15.20 -1.27 24.51
CA GLU A 237 -15.35 -2.26 23.43
C GLU A 237 -14.56 -1.81 22.20
N LEU A 238 -13.73 -2.69 21.63
CA LEU A 238 -13.07 -2.45 20.36
C LEU A 238 -14.03 -2.77 19.22
N VAL A 239 -14.28 -1.78 18.36
CA VAL A 239 -15.20 -1.88 17.23
C VAL A 239 -14.51 -1.46 15.94
N MET A 240 -14.64 -2.26 14.89
CA MET A 240 -14.22 -1.90 13.53
C MET A 240 -15.40 -1.99 12.55
N PRO A 241 -15.43 -1.21 11.47
CA PRO A 241 -16.36 -1.42 10.37
C PRO A 241 -16.26 -2.83 9.78
N CYS A 242 -17.37 -3.34 9.24
CA CYS A 242 -17.40 -4.62 8.53
C CYS A 242 -16.60 -4.54 7.22
N PHE A 243 -15.97 -5.64 6.82
CA PHE A 243 -15.09 -5.69 5.64
C PHE A 243 -15.83 -5.95 4.31
N ASP A 244 -17.16 -5.93 4.31
CA ASP A 244 -17.98 -6.22 3.13
C ASP A 244 -17.85 -5.15 2.04
N ASN A 245 -17.66 -3.88 2.45
CA ASN A 245 -17.59 -2.72 1.56
C ASN A 245 -16.22 -2.04 1.52
N ILE A 246 -15.25 -2.52 2.30
CA ILE A 246 -13.92 -1.92 2.44
C ILE A 246 -12.82 -2.96 2.29
N LEU A 247 -11.56 -2.53 2.28
CA LEU A 247 -10.47 -3.48 2.20
C LEU A 247 -10.40 -4.32 3.48
N SER A 248 -10.39 -5.65 3.31
CA SER A 248 -10.06 -6.57 4.39
C SER A 248 -8.56 -6.45 4.73
N GLY A 249 -8.23 -5.50 5.59
CA GLY A 249 -6.86 -5.18 6.00
C GLY A 249 -6.20 -6.34 6.75
N CYS A 250 -5.00 -6.77 6.33
CA CYS A 250 -4.27 -7.84 7.04
C CYS A 250 -3.98 -7.40 8.48
N THR A 251 -3.47 -6.18 8.66
CA THR A 251 -3.20 -5.58 9.97
C THR A 251 -4.46 -5.42 10.83
N ALA A 252 -5.59 -5.01 10.23
CA ALA A 252 -6.87 -4.92 10.93
C ALA A 252 -7.36 -6.29 11.42
N LYS A 253 -7.31 -7.31 10.55
CA LYS A 253 -7.64 -8.69 10.94
C LYS A 253 -6.71 -9.20 12.04
N ARG A 254 -5.42 -8.94 11.92
CA ARG A 254 -4.44 -9.34 12.93
C ARG A 254 -4.68 -8.67 14.27
N LEU A 255 -5.07 -7.39 14.27
CA LEU A 255 -5.48 -6.69 15.48
C LEU A 255 -6.71 -7.33 16.12
N LEU A 256 -7.73 -7.68 15.34
CA LEU A 256 -8.93 -8.40 15.82
C LEU A 256 -8.58 -9.79 16.39
N ASP A 257 -7.57 -10.47 15.85
CA ASP A 257 -7.08 -11.76 16.38
C ASP A 257 -6.29 -11.60 17.69
N LEU A 258 -5.60 -10.48 17.87
CA LEU A 258 -4.75 -10.20 19.04
C LEU A 258 -5.54 -9.59 20.20
N ALA A 259 -6.46 -8.66 19.92
CA ALA A 259 -7.21 -7.89 20.92
C ALA A 259 -7.99 -8.72 21.96
N PRO A 260 -8.48 -9.96 21.68
CA PRO A 260 -9.07 -10.83 22.70
C PRO A 260 -8.16 -11.09 23.91
N LYS A 261 -6.83 -10.99 23.77
CA LYS A 261 -5.90 -11.06 24.91
C LYS A 261 -6.18 -9.96 25.95
N LEU A 262 -6.49 -8.74 25.49
CA LEU A 262 -6.84 -7.63 26.38
C LEU A 262 -8.23 -7.82 27.00
N VAL A 263 -9.14 -8.53 26.33
CA VAL A 263 -10.44 -8.92 26.93
C VAL A 263 -10.23 -9.90 28.07
N HIS A 264 -9.40 -10.93 27.87
CA HIS A 264 -9.08 -11.89 28.93
C HIS A 264 -8.36 -11.25 30.14
N GLN A 265 -7.66 -10.14 29.93
CA GLN A 265 -7.02 -9.36 31.00
C GLN A 265 -7.98 -8.39 31.70
N GLY A 266 -9.24 -8.27 31.25
CA GLY A 266 -10.21 -7.31 31.77
C GLY A 266 -9.94 -5.85 31.38
N VAL A 267 -9.04 -5.62 30.41
CA VAL A 267 -8.68 -4.30 29.89
C VAL A 267 -9.71 -3.81 28.87
N LEU A 268 -10.09 -4.70 27.94
CA LEU A 268 -11.21 -4.51 27.01
C LEU A 268 -12.42 -5.33 27.47
N LYS A 269 -13.63 -4.88 27.11
CA LYS A 269 -14.86 -5.61 27.38
C LYS A 269 -15.20 -6.61 26.27
N SER A 270 -15.01 -6.22 25.01
CA SER A 270 -15.24 -7.08 23.83
C SER A 270 -14.52 -6.56 22.60
N VAL A 271 -14.45 -7.39 21.57
CA VAL A 271 -13.92 -7.06 20.23
C VAL A 271 -14.98 -7.47 19.21
N THR A 272 -15.36 -6.56 18.31
CA THR A 272 -16.41 -6.84 17.32
C THR A 272 -16.21 -6.05 16.03
N THR A 273 -16.85 -6.53 14.96
CA THR A 273 -17.06 -5.77 13.73
C THR A 273 -18.54 -5.44 13.58
N LYS A 274 -18.89 -4.19 13.32
CA LYS A 274 -20.27 -3.79 13.00
C LYS A 274 -20.30 -2.58 12.07
N ASN A 275 -21.43 -2.36 11.43
CA ASN A 275 -21.71 -1.08 10.79
C ASN A 275 -21.86 0.00 11.87
N LEU A 276 -21.18 1.12 11.68
CA LEU A 276 -21.15 2.26 12.60
C LEU A 276 -21.68 3.49 11.87
N THR A 277 -22.62 4.22 12.45
CA THR A 277 -22.97 5.54 11.92
C THR A 277 -21.89 6.56 12.28
N VAL A 278 -21.90 7.72 11.63
CA VAL A 278 -20.99 8.84 11.95
C VAL A 278 -21.17 9.29 13.39
N GLU A 279 -22.42 9.36 13.87
CA GLU A 279 -22.73 9.77 15.23
C GLU A 279 -22.18 8.78 16.27
N GLU A 280 -22.38 7.48 16.04
CA GLU A 280 -21.82 6.44 16.91
C GLU A 280 -20.29 6.54 16.96
N ALA A 281 -19.65 6.65 15.79
CA ALA A 281 -18.21 6.70 15.67
C ALA A 281 -17.59 7.95 16.31
N LYS A 282 -18.20 9.13 16.13
CA LYS A 282 -17.77 10.38 16.78
C LYS A 282 -18.02 10.39 18.29
N SER A 283 -18.94 9.55 18.80
CA SER A 283 -19.19 9.41 20.23
C SER A 283 -18.20 8.51 20.98
N ALA A 284 -17.31 7.83 20.24
CA ALA A 284 -16.30 6.92 20.78
C ALA A 284 -15.37 7.61 21.80
N ALA A 285 -14.83 6.82 22.72
CA ALA A 285 -13.84 7.28 23.68
C ALA A 285 -12.47 7.46 23.01
N GLU A 286 -12.13 6.59 22.07
CA GLU A 286 -10.87 6.64 21.31
C GLU A 286 -11.09 6.20 19.87
N MET A 287 -10.24 6.69 18.96
CA MET A 287 -10.27 6.35 17.54
C MET A 287 -8.84 6.19 17.02
N MET A 288 -8.66 5.30 16.05
CA MET A 288 -7.35 5.07 15.43
C MET A 288 -7.48 4.63 13.97
N TYR A 289 -6.41 4.89 13.21
CA TYR A 289 -6.16 4.14 11.98
C TYR A 289 -5.39 2.86 12.28
N VAL A 290 -5.61 1.86 11.43
CA VAL A 290 -4.94 0.55 11.47
C VAL A 290 -4.49 0.19 10.05
N GLY A 291 -3.17 0.06 9.83
CA GLY A 291 -2.62 -0.31 8.53
C GLY A 291 -1.17 -0.78 8.59
N SER A 292 -0.65 -1.38 7.52
CA SER A 292 0.65 -2.07 7.60
C SER A 292 1.84 -1.14 7.85
N THR A 293 1.89 0.03 7.20
CA THR A 293 2.96 1.03 7.39
C THR A 293 2.67 1.99 8.55
N LEU A 294 1.45 2.00 9.05
CA LEU A 294 0.98 2.77 10.21
C LEU A 294 0.18 1.81 11.11
N PRO A 295 0.85 0.88 11.84
CA PRO A 295 0.20 -0.23 12.54
C PRO A 295 -0.99 0.22 13.37
N VAL A 296 -0.77 1.26 14.18
CA VAL A 296 -1.79 2.03 14.88
C VAL A 296 -1.38 3.50 14.81
N LEU A 297 -2.28 4.37 14.38
CA LEU A 297 -2.12 5.82 14.40
C LEU A 297 -3.31 6.45 15.15
N PRO A 298 -3.10 7.01 16.35
CA PRO A 298 -4.18 7.60 17.15
C PRO A 298 -4.84 8.80 16.46
N ILE A 299 -6.16 8.88 16.51
CA ILE A 299 -6.94 10.00 15.99
C ILE A 299 -7.61 10.71 17.17
N ILE A 300 -7.32 12.00 17.32
CA ILE A 300 -7.78 12.80 18.47
C ILE A 300 -8.78 13.89 18.07
N VAL A 301 -8.85 14.24 16.79
CA VAL A 301 -9.79 15.23 16.24
C VAL A 301 -10.36 14.70 14.93
N TRP A 302 -11.69 14.76 14.79
CA TRP A 302 -12.42 14.46 13.55
C TRP A 302 -13.41 15.59 13.22
N ASP A 303 -13.25 16.23 12.06
CA ASP A 303 -14.09 17.37 11.62
C ASP A 303 -14.13 18.50 12.65
N ASP A 304 -12.94 18.87 13.14
CA ASP A 304 -12.74 19.92 14.16
C ASP A 304 -13.43 19.63 15.50
N GLN A 305 -13.92 18.41 15.72
CA GLN A 305 -14.46 17.94 17.00
C GLN A 305 -13.48 16.95 17.65
N PRO A 306 -13.27 17.03 18.98
CA PRO A 306 -12.43 16.07 19.67
C PRO A 306 -13.08 14.68 19.67
N ILE A 307 -12.27 13.64 19.51
CA ILE A 307 -12.64 12.28 19.88
C ILE A 307 -12.33 12.10 21.36
N GLY A 308 -13.31 11.61 22.15
CA GLY A 308 -13.15 11.49 23.60
C GLY A 308 -12.83 12.83 24.26
N ASP A 309 -11.66 12.92 24.91
CA ASP A 309 -11.15 14.13 25.55
C ASP A 309 -10.14 14.91 24.68
N GLY A 310 -9.98 14.53 23.41
CA GLY A 310 -9.05 15.14 22.47
C GLY A 310 -7.58 14.75 22.70
N LYS A 311 -7.32 13.68 23.47
CA LYS A 311 -5.97 13.17 23.73
C LYS A 311 -5.82 11.73 23.23
N VAL A 312 -4.56 11.31 23.08
CA VAL A 312 -4.25 9.92 22.72
C VAL A 312 -4.70 9.01 23.86
N GLY A 313 -5.58 8.07 23.54
CA GLY A 313 -6.17 7.16 24.51
C GLY A 313 -5.25 6.01 24.92
N GLU A 314 -5.46 5.50 26.14
CA GLU A 314 -4.65 4.43 26.72
C GLU A 314 -4.88 3.10 26.03
N LEU A 315 -6.14 2.77 25.70
CA LEU A 315 -6.47 1.49 25.04
C LEU A 315 -5.91 1.44 23.62
N THR A 316 -5.85 2.59 22.96
CA THR A 316 -5.21 2.78 21.66
C THR A 316 -3.73 2.45 21.72
N MET A 317 -3.04 2.93 22.76
CA MET A 317 -1.61 2.65 22.93
C MET A 317 -1.36 1.19 23.32
N LEU A 318 -2.21 0.58 24.15
CA LEU A 318 -2.12 -0.85 24.48
C LEU A 318 -2.31 -1.73 23.23
N LEU A 319 -3.23 -1.37 22.34
CA LEU A 319 -3.41 -2.04 21.05
C LEU A 319 -2.21 -1.83 20.12
N SER A 320 -1.65 -0.62 20.10
CA SER A 320 -0.41 -0.30 19.36
C SER A 320 0.77 -1.16 19.82
N ASP A 321 0.97 -1.27 21.14
CA ASP A 321 2.04 -2.07 21.74
C ASP A 321 1.82 -3.56 21.51
N LEU A 322 0.57 -4.03 21.59
CA LEU A 322 0.23 -5.43 21.32
C LEU A 322 0.55 -5.83 19.89
N LEU A 323 0.17 -5.01 18.92
CA LEU A 323 0.43 -5.27 17.50
C LEU A 323 1.91 -5.13 17.17
N TRP A 324 2.58 -4.10 17.69
CA TRP A 324 4.02 -3.92 17.49
C TRP A 324 4.84 -5.07 18.10
N GLY A 325 4.46 -5.53 19.30
CA GLY A 325 5.05 -6.70 19.93
C GLY A 325 4.90 -7.96 19.07
N ASP A 326 3.76 -8.14 18.40
CA ASP A 326 3.57 -9.25 17.46
C ASP A 326 4.43 -9.11 16.19
N MET A 327 4.59 -7.90 15.67
CA MET A 327 5.48 -7.62 14.53
C MET A 327 6.96 -7.89 14.86
N VAL A 328 7.39 -7.57 16.09
CA VAL A 328 8.79 -7.72 16.53
C VAL A 328 9.09 -9.14 17.01
N ALA A 329 8.18 -9.76 17.76
CA ALA A 329 8.43 -10.98 18.53
C ALA A 329 7.30 -12.02 18.42
N GLY A 330 6.36 -11.85 17.49
CA GLY A 330 5.30 -12.83 17.23
C GLY A 330 5.84 -14.19 16.74
N PRO A 331 4.98 -15.20 16.58
CA PRO A 331 5.42 -16.52 16.16
C PRO A 331 5.92 -16.53 14.70
N ASP A 332 6.75 -17.52 14.35
CA ASP A 332 7.30 -17.70 12.99
C ASP A 332 6.21 -17.95 11.94
N THR A 333 5.01 -18.36 12.36
CA THR A 333 3.84 -18.45 11.49
C THR A 333 3.39 -17.09 10.95
N GLN A 334 3.77 -15.99 11.62
CA GLN A 334 3.49 -14.61 11.20
C GLN A 334 4.76 -13.89 10.71
N ARG A 335 5.95 -14.30 11.17
CA ARG A 335 7.22 -13.67 10.83
C ARG A 335 8.10 -14.63 10.05
N LEU A 336 8.39 -14.30 8.81
CA LEU A 336 9.29 -15.08 7.97
C LEU A 336 10.70 -14.49 8.02
N LEU A 337 11.66 -15.24 8.57
CA LEU A 337 13.07 -14.84 8.56
C LEU A 337 13.60 -14.82 7.11
N VAL A 338 14.10 -13.67 6.67
CA VAL A 338 14.69 -13.53 5.35
C VAL A 338 16.12 -14.09 5.36
N PRO A 339 16.49 -14.99 4.43
CA PRO A 339 17.84 -15.52 4.32
C PRO A 339 18.75 -14.51 3.61
N TYR A 340 19.14 -13.44 4.29
CA TYR A 340 20.08 -12.46 3.74
C TYR A 340 21.40 -13.14 3.38
N VAL A 341 21.87 -12.86 2.17
CA VAL A 341 23.21 -13.27 1.73
C VAL A 341 24.20 -12.24 2.28
N GLU A 342 25.27 -12.71 2.93
CA GLU A 342 26.33 -11.84 3.47
C GLU A 342 26.96 -10.95 2.38
#